data_AF-A0A961WG46-F1
#
_entry.id   AF-A0A961WG46-F1
#
_cell.length_a   1.000
_cell.length_b   1.000
_cell.length_c   1.000
_cell.angle_alpha   90.00
_cell.angle_beta   90.00
_cell.angle_gamma   90.00
#
_symmetry.space_group_name_H-M   'P 1'
#
loop_
_entity.id
_entity.type
_entity.pdbx_description
1 polymer ?
#
loop_
_entity_poly.entity_id
_entity_poly.type
_entity_poly.pdbx_seq_one_letter_code
_entity_poly.pdbx_strand_id
1 'polypeptide(L)' 'SVYFFAAVNVAKLVPYFALGQFDASNLATSAALAPLAPLATLAGVRLIHHIRREVFYPLMYVLVALVGAKLVYDGLIAL' A
#
# COMPACT_ATOMS: atom_id res chain seq x y z
N SER A 1 -10.92 -16.74 11.77
CA SER A 1 -10.89 -17.92 10.89
C SER A 1 -10.18 -17.60 9.59
N VAL A 2 -9.21 -18.41 9.15
CA VAL A 2 -8.45 -18.22 7.89
C VAL A 2 -9.37 -18.07 6.68
N TYR A 3 -10.47 -18.82 6.64
CA TYR A 3 -11.48 -18.74 5.59
C TYR A 3 -12.16 -17.36 5.47
N PHE A 4 -12.44 -16.69 6.58
CA PHE A 4 -13.02 -15.34 6.56
C PHE A 4 -12.02 -14.32 6.00
N PHE A 5 -10.74 -14.40 6.42
CA PHE A 5 -9.68 -13.54 5.88
C PHE A 5 -9.48 -13.76 4.37
N ALA A 6 -9.45 -15.02 3.93
CA ALA A 6 -9.32 -15.36 2.52
C ALA A 6 -10.50 -14.82 1.70
N ALA A 7 -11.74 -15.03 2.18
CA ALA A 7 -12.95 -14.54 1.51
C ALA A 7 -12.94 -13.01 1.33
N VAL A 8 -12.59 -12.26 2.39
CA VAL A 8 -12.52 -10.79 2.34
C VAL A 8 -11.42 -10.31 1.38
N ASN A 9 -10.28 -10.99 1.30
CA ASN A 9 -9.24 -10.60 0.34
C ASN A 9 -9.58 -10.97 -1.10
N VAL A 10 -10.21 -12.13 -1.34
CA VAL A 10 -10.70 -12.51 -2.67
C VAL A 10 -11.76 -11.53 -3.16
N ALA A 11 -12.63 -11.04 -2.28
CA ALA A 11 -13.63 -10.02 -2.62
C ALA A 11 -12.98 -8.72 -3.15
N LYS A 12 -11.73 -8.40 -2.78
CA LYS A 12 -10.99 -7.24 -3.32
C LYS A 12 -10.55 -7.42 -4.78
N LEU A 13 -10.46 -8.66 -5.28
CA LEU A 13 -10.03 -8.90 -6.66
C LEU A 13 -10.97 -8.23 -7.65
N VAL A 14 -12.29 -8.32 -7.42
CA VAL A 14 -13.32 -7.74 -8.31
C VAL A 14 -13.13 -6.23 -8.55
N PRO A 15 -13.05 -5.36 -7.51
CA PRO A 15 -12.79 -3.94 -7.74
C PRO A 15 -11.40 -3.67 -8.32
N TYR A 16 -10.37 -4.46 -8.00
CA TYR A 16 -9.03 -4.29 -8.60
C TYR A 16 -9.02 -4.63 -10.10
N PHE A 17 -9.78 -5.64 -10.52
CA PHE A 17 -10.03 -5.91 -11.93
C PHE A 17 -10.76 -4.74 -12.59
N ALA A 18 -11.80 -4.19 -11.95
CA ALA A 18 -12.52 -3.03 -12.47
C ALA A 18 -11.64 -1.77 -12.60
N LEU A 19 -10.62 -1.62 -11.74
CA LEU A 19 -9.61 -0.54 -11.79
C LEU A 19 -8.47 -0.80 -12.80
N GLY A 20 -8.51 -1.89 -13.58
CA GLY A 20 -7.48 -2.20 -14.59
C GLY A 20 -6.13 -2.66 -14.02
N GLN A 21 -6.07 -3.06 -12.76
CA GLN A 21 -4.81 -3.44 -12.10
C GLN A 21 -4.22 -4.76 -12.62
N PHE A 22 -5.02 -5.57 -13.31
CA PHE A 22 -4.61 -6.86 -13.89
C PHE A 22 -4.22 -6.78 -15.37
N ASP A 23 -4.05 -5.58 -15.93
CA ASP A 23 -3.51 -5.40 -17.28
C ASP A 23 -2.09 -5.99 -17.38
N ALA A 24 -1.73 -6.58 -18.53
CA ALA A 24 -0.43 -7.20 -18.76
C ALA A 24 0.74 -6.24 -18.52
N SER A 25 0.57 -4.94 -18.83
CA SER A 25 1.57 -3.91 -18.55
C SER A 25 1.79 -3.71 -17.05
N ASN A 26 0.69 -3.63 -16.28
CA ASN A 26 0.73 -3.48 -14.82
C ASN A 26 1.32 -4.72 -14.15
N LEU A 27 0.99 -5.91 -14.66
CA LEU A 27 1.54 -7.18 -14.18
C LEU A 27 3.04 -7.30 -14.47
N ALA A 28 3.50 -6.92 -15.66
CA ALA A 28 4.92 -6.90 -16.00
C ALA A 28 5.70 -5.91 -15.12
N THR A 29 5.16 -4.71 -14.91
CA THR A 29 5.74 -3.71 -14.00
C THR A 29 5.80 -4.24 -12.57
N SER A 30 4.71 -4.85 -12.10
CA SER A 30 4.65 -5.44 -10.75
C SER A 30 5.62 -6.60 -10.59
N ALA A 31 5.81 -7.45 -11.60
CA ALA A 31 6.79 -8.53 -11.59
C ALA A 31 8.23 -8.01 -11.52
N ALA A 32 8.53 -6.93 -12.25
CA ALA A 32 9.84 -6.27 -12.19
C ALA A 32 10.11 -5.64 -10.80
N LEU A 33 9.06 -5.12 -10.14
CA LEU A 33 9.13 -4.55 -8.79
C LEU A 33 9.02 -5.59 -7.67
N ALA A 34 8.55 -6.80 -7.95
CA ALA A 34 8.40 -7.89 -6.98
C ALA A 34 9.68 -8.17 -6.17
N PRO A 35 10.90 -8.22 -6.76
CA PRO A 35 12.13 -8.37 -5.98
C PRO A 35 12.50 -7.12 -5.17
N LEU A 36 12.09 -5.93 -5.61
CA LEU A 36 12.35 -4.68 -4.90
C LEU A 36 11.52 -4.60 -3.60
N ALA A 37 10.31 -5.15 -3.59
CA ALA A 37 9.44 -5.13 -2.41
C ALA A 37 10.08 -5.72 -1.12
N PRO A 38 10.63 -6.95 -1.12
CA PRO A 38 11.31 -7.48 0.06
C PRO A 38 12.59 -6.71 0.40
N LEU A 39 13.36 -6.25 -0.60
CA LEU A 39 14.56 -5.46 -0.37
C LEU A 39 14.24 -4.13 0.32
N ALA A 40 13.22 -3.41 -0.16
CA ALA A 40 12.72 -2.18 0.44
C ALA A 40 12.15 -2.41 1.83
N THR A 41 11.46 -3.54 2.06
CA THR A 41 10.95 -3.90 3.38
C THR A 41 12.08 -4.14 4.39
N LEU A 42 13.11 -4.90 4.01
CA LEU A 42 14.29 -5.14 4.86
C LEU A 42 15.06 -3.83 5.14
N ALA A 43 15.23 -2.99 4.12
CA ALA A 43 15.83 -1.68 4.28
C ALA A 43 15.02 -0.78 5.24
N GLY A 44 13.69 -0.77 5.09
CA GLY A 44 12.77 -0.05 5.97
C GLY A 44 12.85 -0.53 7.41
N VAL A 45 12.84 -1.86 7.63
CA VAL A 45 13.03 -2.45 8.97
C VAL A 45 14.36 -1.97 9.56
N ARG A 46 15.46 -2.04 8.80
CA ARG A 46 16.78 -1.59 9.29
C ARG A 46 16.78 -0.10 9.59
N LEU A 47 16.14 0.73 8.78
CA LEU A 47 16.03 2.16 8.98
C LEU A 47 15.25 2.52 10.26
N ILE A 48 14.11 1.87 10.50
CA ILE A 48 13.27 2.13 11.69
C ILE A 48 14.05 1.86 12.98
N HIS A 49 14.94 0.87 12.99
CA HIS A 49 15.80 0.60 14.16
C HIS A 49 16.81 1.73 14.45
N HIS A 50 17.13 2.60 13.49
CA HIS A 50 18.05 3.72 13.68
C HIS A 50 17.34 5.03 14.04
N ILE A 51 16.01 5.09 13.89
CA ILE A 51 15.22 6.30 14.13
C ILE A 51 14.66 6.28 15.55
N ARG A 52 14.79 7.42 16.23
CA ARG A 52 14.18 7.66 17.54
C ARG A 52 12.65 7.62 17.45
N ARG A 53 12.00 6.90 18.37
CA ARG A 53 10.54 6.68 18.36
C ARG A 53 9.76 8.00 18.42
N GLU A 54 10.29 8.98 19.13
CA GLU A 54 9.71 10.32 19.31
C GLU A 54 9.61 11.09 17.98
N VAL A 55 10.43 10.73 16.98
CA VAL A 55 10.39 11.30 15.63
C VAL A 55 9.57 10.41 14.70
N PHE A 56 9.74 9.09 14.78
CA PHE A 56 9.10 8.15 13.86
C PHE A 56 7.57 8.19 13.93
N TYR A 57 6.98 8.14 15.14
CA TYR A 57 5.52 8.06 15.27
C TYR A 57 4.80 9.33 14.77
N PRO A 58 5.19 10.55 15.19
CA PRO A 58 4.56 11.76 14.66
C PRO A 58 4.72 11.88 13.15
N LEU A 59 5.90 11.56 12.61
CA LEU A 59 6.13 11.59 11.17
C LEU A 59 5.18 10.65 10.42
N MET A 60 5.08 9.39 10.85
CA MET A 60 4.19 8.41 10.23
C MET A 60 2.73 8.84 10.30
N TYR A 61 2.27 9.38 11.44
CA TYR A 61 0.89 9.86 11.56
C TYR A 61 0.59 11.04 10.66
N VAL A 62 1.52 12.00 10.55
CA VAL A 62 1.38 13.12 9.61
C VAL A 62 1.31 12.61 8.18
N LEU A 63 2.22 11.71 7.77
CA LEU A 63 2.21 11.15 6.41
C LEU A 63 0.91 10.41 6.11
N VAL A 64 0.43 9.56 7.02
CA VAL A 64 -0.84 8.84 6.85
C VAL A 64 -2.03 9.80 6.79
N ALA A 65 -2.05 10.85 7.62
CA ALA A 65 -3.09 11.87 7.58
C ALA A 65 -3.11 12.63 6.26
N LEU A 66 -1.92 13.00 5.73
CA LEU A 66 -1.80 13.67 4.43
C LEU A 66 -2.28 12.78 3.28
N VAL A 67 -1.88 11.50 3.27
CA VAL A 67 -2.35 10.55 2.25
C VAL A 67 -3.85 10.33 2.36
N GLY A 68 -4.39 10.18 3.57
CA GLY A 68 -5.83 10.06 3.79
C GLY A 68 -6.60 11.28 3.31
N ALA A 69 -6.13 12.48 3.63
CA ALA A 69 -6.73 13.74 3.16
C ALA A 69 -6.70 13.84 1.62
N LYS A 70 -5.58 13.44 1.00
CA LYS A 70 -5.45 13.41 -0.46
C LYS A 70 -6.43 12.43 -1.10
N LEU A 71 -6.58 11.23 -0.54
CA LEU A 71 -7.53 10.22 -1.04
C LEU A 71 -8.99 10.70 -0.93
N VAL A 72 -9.34 11.39 0.15
CA VAL A 72 -10.67 12.01 0.30
C VAL A 72 -10.87 13.10 -0.75
N TYR A 73 -9.88 13.97 -0.95
CA TYR A 73 -9.93 15.02 -1.96
C TYR A 73 -10.09 14.46 -3.38
N ASP A 74 -9.30 13.45 -3.75
CA ASP A 74 -9.44 12.76 -5.04
C ASP A 74 -10.85 12.16 -5.21
N GLY A 75 -11.36 11.50 -4.16
CA GLY A 75 -12.69 10.90 -4.18
C GLY A 75 -13.81 11.92 -4.32
N LEU A 76 -13.65 13.13 -3.75
CA LEU A 76 -14.62 14.22 -3.87
C LEU A 76 -14.61 14.89 -5.25
N ILE A 77 -13.46 14.93 -5.95
CA ILE A 77 -13.35 15.52 -7.28
C ILE A 77 -13.71 14.53 -8.39
N ALA A 78 -13.44 13.24 -8.17
CA ALA A 78 -13.78 12.18 -9.13
C ALA A 78 -15.28 11.83 -9.15
N LEU A 79 -16.08 12.36 -8.21
CA LEU A 79 -17.54 12.28 -8.15
C LEU A 79 -18.17 13.49 -8.87
#